data_AF-A0A3D3JZD8-F1
#
_entry.id   AF-A0A3D3JZD8-F1
#
_cell.length_a   1.000
_cell.length_b   1.000
_cell.length_c   1.000
_cell.angle_alpha   90.00
_cell.angle_beta   90.00
_cell.angle_gamma   90.00
#
_symmetry.space_group_name_H-M   'P 1'
#
loop_
_entity.id
_entity.type
_entity.pdbx_description
1 polymer ?
#
loop_
_entity_poly.entity_id
_entity_poly.type
_entity_poly.pdbx_seq_one_letter_code
_entity_poly.pdbx_strand_id
1 'polypeptide(L)' 'PFSIKYFLTAILFVLFDIEIVFFYPYAVNFREFGLGGFLAVLTFVSIFFLGFFYVLKRGALDWDK' A
#
# COMPACT_ATOMS: atom_id res chain seq x y z
N PRO A 1 -14.90 24.54 -3.04
CA PRO A 1 -13.90 23.85 -3.87
C PRO A 1 -13.42 22.57 -3.18
N PHE A 2 -13.83 21.39 -3.69
CA PHE A 2 -13.35 20.11 -3.18
C PHE A 2 -11.83 20.07 -3.30
N SER A 3 -11.12 19.96 -2.19
CA SER A 3 -9.68 19.83 -2.22
C SER A 3 -9.36 18.43 -2.77
N ILE A 4 -8.62 18.41 -3.89
CA ILE A 4 -8.09 17.19 -4.55
C ILE A 4 -7.36 16.28 -3.54
N LYS A 5 -6.91 16.85 -2.41
CA LYS A 5 -6.36 16.16 -1.24
C LYS A 5 -7.28 15.08 -0.68
N TYR A 6 -8.58 15.32 -0.48
CA TYR A 6 -9.49 14.28 0.04
C TYR A 6 -9.63 13.10 -0.92
N PHE A 7 -9.63 13.38 -2.22
CA PHE A 7 -9.67 12.35 -3.26
C PHE A 7 -8.39 11.51 -3.30
N LEU A 8 -7.22 12.16 -3.20
CA LEU A 8 -5.92 11.47 -3.10
C LEU A 8 -5.86 10.57 -1.86
N THR A 9 -6.31 11.04 -0.70
CA THR A 9 -6.39 10.21 0.52
C THR A 9 -7.34 9.03 0.34
N ALA A 10 -8.49 9.22 -0.31
CA ALA A 10 -9.44 8.14 -0.56
C ALA A 10 -8.87 7.07 -1.50
N ILE A 11 -8.21 7.47 -2.58
CA ILE A 11 -7.52 6.54 -3.49
C ILE A 11 -6.43 5.78 -2.74
N LEU A 12 -5.62 6.48 -1.94
CA LEU A 12 -4.55 5.85 -1.17
C LEU A 12 -5.11 4.82 -0.18
N PHE A 13 -6.21 5.16 0.49
CA PHE A 13 -6.91 4.24 1.40
C PHE A 13 -7.39 2.98 0.68
N VAL A 14 -8.07 3.13 -0.47
CA VAL A 14 -8.52 1.99 -1.28
C VAL A 14 -7.35 1.14 -1.78
N LEU A 15 -6.24 1.77 -2.17
CA LEU A 15 -5.03 1.08 -2.61
C LEU A 15 -4.42 0.23 -1.49
N PHE A 16 -4.31 0.79 -0.28
CA PHE A 16 -3.88 0.07 0.91
C PHE A 16 -4.81 -1.09 1.27
N ASP A 17 -6.13 -0.91 1.14
CA ASP A 17 -7.10 -1.95 1.47
C ASP A 17 -6.98 -3.14 0.50
N ILE A 18 -6.80 -2.86 -0.79
CA ILE A 18 -6.53 -3.87 -1.83
C ILE A 18 -5.24 -4.65 -1.51
N GLU A 19 -4.18 -3.96 -1.07
CA GLU A 19 -2.91 -4.59 -0.70
C GLU A 19 -3.10 -5.64 0.41
N ILE A 20 -3.88 -5.30 1.45
CA ILE A 20 -4.16 -6.19 2.57
C ILE A 20 -4.99 -7.41 2.10
N VAL A 21 -5.93 -7.22 1.18
CA VAL A 21 -6.69 -8.33 0.57
C VAL A 21 -5.77 -9.30 -0.16
N PHE A 22 -4.74 -8.80 -0.88
CA PHE A 22 -3.74 -9.67 -1.52
C PHE A 22 -2.83 -10.40 -0.52
N PHE A 23 -2.61 -9.81 0.65
CA PHE A 23 -1.90 -10.43 1.76
C PHE A 23 -2.66 -11.57 2.43
N TYR A 24 -3.98 -11.50 2.45
CA TYR A 24 -4.84 -12.47 3.13
C TYR A 24 -4.61 -13.94 2.70
N PRO A 25 -4.63 -14.31 1.41
CA PRO A 25 -4.39 -15.69 0.99
C PRO A 25 -2.97 -16.17 1.31
N TYR A 26 -1.98 -15.27 1.28
CA TYR A 26 -0.62 -15.59 1.69
C TYR A 26 -0.54 -15.87 3.20
N ALA A 27 -1.19 -15.04 4.03
CA ALA A 27 -1.22 -15.21 5.48
C ALA A 27 -1.93 -16.52 5.90
N VAL A 28 -3.03 -16.87 5.24
CA VAL A 28 -3.77 -18.11 5.50
C VAL A 28 -2.96 -19.35 5.12
N ASN A 29 -2.22 -19.31 4.01
CA ASN A 29 -1.45 -20.45 3.51
C ASN A 29 0.06 -20.32 3.77
N PHE A 30 0.45 -19.58 4.81
CA PHE A 30 1.85 -19.26 5.13
C PHE A 30 2.74 -20.52 5.23
N ARG A 31 2.18 -21.63 5.71
CA ARG A 31 2.89 -22.91 5.86
C ARG A 31 3.27 -23.59 4.54
N GLU A 32 2.48 -23.43 3.47
CA GLU A 32 2.76 -24.04 2.18
C GLU A 32 3.72 -23.22 1.33
N PHE A 33 3.64 -21.89 1.42
CA PHE A 33 4.44 -21.01 0.58
C PHE A 33 5.89 -20.81 1.06
N GLY A 34 6.18 -21.10 2.33
CA GLY A 34 7.53 -21.06 2.90
C GLY A 34 8.30 -19.76 2.60
N LEU A 35 9.60 -19.89 2.34
CA LEU A 35 10.49 -18.76 1.98
C LEU A 35 10.14 -18.11 0.63
N GLY A 36 9.56 -18.87 -0.31
CA GLY A 36 9.22 -18.38 -1.64
C GLY A 36 8.10 -17.35 -1.60
N GLY A 37 7.01 -17.64 -0.88
CA GLY A 37 5.95 -16.66 -0.69
C GLY A 37 6.38 -15.49 0.18
N PHE A 38 7.29 -15.69 1.15
CA PHE A 38 7.84 -14.59 1.93
C PHE A 38 8.55 -13.56 1.05
N LEU A 39 9.41 -14.01 0.12
CA LEU A 39 10.08 -13.11 -0.83
C LEU A 39 9.11 -12.43 -1.80
N ALA A 40 8.08 -13.14 -2.25
CA ALA A 40 7.04 -12.57 -3.13
C ALA A 40 6.30 -11.42 -2.41
N VAL A 41 5.89 -11.66 -1.17
CA VAL A 41 5.19 -10.68 -0.33
C VAL A 41 6.09 -9.50 0.05
N LEU A 42 7.35 -9.76 0.38
CA LEU A 42 8.34 -8.71 0.64
C LEU A 42 8.54 -7.80 -0.58
N THR A 43 8.64 -8.39 -1.77
CA THR A 43 8.79 -7.65 -3.04
C THR A 43 7.56 -6.80 -3.31
N PHE A 44 6.37 -7.35 -3.09
CA PHE A 44 5.11 -6.64 -3.27
C PHE A 44 5.01 -5.39 -2.39
N VAL A 45 5.25 -5.54 -1.09
CA VAL A 45 5.28 -4.40 -0.14
C VAL A 45 6.34 -3.38 -0.48
N SER A 46 7.52 -3.83 -0.93
CA SER A 46 8.63 -2.92 -1.26
C SER A 46 8.26 -1.99 -2.42
N ILE A 47 7.56 -2.50 -3.43
CA ILE A 47 7.09 -1.69 -4.57
C ILE A 47 6.04 -0.68 -4.10
N PHE A 48 5.10 -1.11 -3.25
CA PHE A 48 4.10 -0.22 -2.68
C PHE A 48 4.75 0.90 -1.85
N PHE A 49 5.69 0.56 -0.96
CA PHE A 49 6.41 1.54 -0.14
C PHE A 49 7.13 2.59 -0.98
N LEU A 50 7.70 2.20 -2.12
CA LEU A 50 8.29 3.12 -3.10
C LEU A 50 7.24 4.12 -3.64
N GLY A 51 6.06 3.63 -4.01
CA GLY A 51 4.95 4.48 -4.45
C GLY A 51 4.42 5.40 -3.35
N PHE A 52 4.26 4.87 -2.13
CA PHE A 52 3.83 5.63 -0.97
C PHE A 52 4.83 6.75 -0.61
N PHE A 53 6.13 6.43 -0.60
CA PHE A 53 7.19 7.41 -0.34
C PHE A 53 7.23 8.51 -1.40
N TYR A 54 6.95 8.19 -2.66
CA TYR A 54 6.83 9.17 -3.73
C TYR A 54 5.67 10.16 -3.50
N VAL A 55 4.50 9.63 -3.12
CA VAL A 55 3.30 10.44 -2.83
C VAL A 55 3.53 11.34 -1.60
N LEU A 56 4.17 10.80 -0.57
CA LEU A 56 4.61 11.55 0.62
C LEU A 56 5.54 12.70 0.24
N LYS A 57 6.60 12.43 -0.54
CA LYS A 57 7.55 13.47 -0.98
C LYS A 57 6.91 14.54 -1.86
N ARG A 58 5.83 14.22 -2.59
CA ARG A 58 5.07 15.20 -3.37
C ARG A 58 4.15 16.08 -2.52
N GLY A 59 4.09 15.91 -1.20
CA GLY A 59 3.28 16.75 -0.31
C GLY A 59 1.78 16.56 -0.52
N ALA A 60 1.34 15.45 -1.13
CA ALA A 60 -0.08 15.15 -1.32
C ALA A 60 -0.83 15.02 0.03
N LEU A 61 -0.09 14.72 1.09
CA LEU A 61 -0.55 14.55 2.46
C LEU A 61 -0.19 15.73 3.38
N ASP A 62 0.35 16.84 2.87
CA ASP A 62 0.64 18.01 3.70
C ASP A 62 -0.63 18.84 3.96
N TRP A 63 -0.98 18.89 5.25
CA TRP A 63 -2.04 19.71 5.81
C TRP A 63 -1.39 21.01 6.29
N ASP A 64 -1.15 21.92 5.36
CA ASP A 64 -0.97 23.32 5.75
C ASP A 64 -2.18 23.75 6.58
N LYS A 65 -1.89 24.40 7.72
CA LYS A 65 -2.89 24.93 8.64
C LYS A 65 -3.85 25.90 7.95
#